data_AF-A0A7S0J121-F1
#
_entry.id   AF-A0A7S0J121-F1
#
_cell.length_a   1.000
_cell.length_b   1.000
_cell.length_c   1.000
_cell.angle_alpha   90.00
_cell.angle_beta   90.00
_cell.angle_gamma   90.00
#
_symmetry.space_group_name_H-M   'P 1'
#
loop_
_entity.id
_entity.type
_entity.pdbx_description
1 polymer ?
#
loop_
_entity_poly.entity_id
_entity_poly.type
_entity_poly.pdbx_seq_one_letter_code
_entity_poly.pdbx_strand_id
1 'polypeptide(L)'
;ETLWEVDLKPLGRRRSSLRTPNVVIPWLLDACTELVVAQQHEPPSGAPENNTRTSTACAAHAPVSASDVEGQELVLLDLLHAPEGSYLYSLASVMARVENLSHVLAWARFDDRRDISLHNAISHDDLYIVSLPRLKLTFEARRVGEAVRLYSIDHADLFITNERDAMTTQLLAGIPHSLLLSSSNNEFSVLVPAVPPIRPEVLSVPFSTELVLDRSDKAWSSAVENPYYLYPVHISLSFLYSTTLASALYLVLLRYLNRQYAEVVRLVDTISSDTMLTSEELHTLQLITARKTSRDEH
;
A
#
# COMPACT_ATOMS: atom_id res chain seq x y z
N GLU A 1 13.81 -30.88 10.75
CA GLU A 1 12.93 -30.97 9.58
C GLU A 1 11.48 -30.91 10.04
N THR A 2 10.65 -30.05 9.44
CA THR A 2 9.19 -30.03 9.62
C THR A 2 8.58 -29.51 8.32
N LEU A 3 8.17 -30.41 7.43
CA LEU A 3 7.41 -30.03 6.25
C LEU A 3 6.08 -29.43 6.71
N TRP A 4 5.72 -28.25 6.19
CA TRP A 4 4.41 -27.65 6.42
C TRP A 4 3.39 -28.36 5.51
N GLU A 5 2.90 -29.53 5.93
CA GLU A 5 1.82 -30.21 5.23
C GLU A 5 0.53 -29.38 5.38
N VAL A 6 0.24 -28.52 4.40
CA VAL A 6 -1.03 -27.78 4.31
C VAL A 6 -2.16 -28.78 4.14
N ASP A 7 -2.93 -28.98 5.20
CA ASP A 7 -4.03 -29.93 5.19
C ASP A 7 -5.18 -29.41 4.32
N LEU A 8 -5.30 -29.94 3.10
CA LEU A 8 -6.38 -29.60 2.16
C LEU A 8 -7.71 -30.31 2.48
N LYS A 9 -7.74 -31.21 3.48
CA LYS A 9 -8.95 -31.95 3.90
C LYS A 9 -10.14 -31.06 4.33
N PRO A 10 -9.99 -29.81 4.84
CA PRO A 10 -11.12 -28.89 5.07
C PRO A 10 -11.80 -28.43 3.77
N LEU A 11 -11.01 -28.13 2.73
CA LEU A 11 -11.50 -27.66 1.43
C LEU A 11 -12.32 -28.76 0.72
N GLY A 12 -11.82 -29.99 0.76
CA GLY A 12 -12.54 -31.17 0.24
C GLY A 12 -13.91 -31.40 0.91
N ARG A 13 -14.06 -31.08 2.21
CA ARG A 13 -15.34 -31.16 2.91
C ARG A 13 -16.28 -29.98 2.63
N ARG A 14 -15.75 -28.78 2.35
CA ARG A 14 -16.57 -27.62 1.99
C ARG A 14 -17.21 -27.77 0.59
N ARG A 15 -16.53 -28.43 -0.36
CA ARG A 15 -17.02 -28.68 -1.74
C ARG A 15 -18.37 -29.42 -1.83
N SER A 16 -18.76 -30.20 -0.82
CA SER A 16 -20.05 -30.90 -0.80
C SER A 16 -21.17 -30.14 -0.07
N SER A 17 -20.88 -29.02 0.60
CA SER A 17 -21.82 -28.37 1.52
C SER A 17 -22.52 -27.12 0.97
N LEU A 18 -22.01 -26.51 -0.11
CA LEU A 18 -22.51 -25.23 -0.64
C LEU A 18 -22.62 -25.28 -2.16
N ARG A 19 -23.74 -24.80 -2.72
CA ARG A 19 -23.93 -24.63 -4.16
C ARG A 19 -23.41 -23.26 -4.63
N THR A 20 -22.10 -23.06 -4.52
CA THR A 20 -21.41 -21.91 -5.11
C THR A 20 -21.41 -22.01 -6.64
N PRO A 21 -21.25 -20.89 -7.38
CA PRO A 21 -21.03 -20.94 -8.82
C PRO A 21 -19.76 -21.76 -9.14
N ASN A 22 -19.90 -22.78 -9.98
CA ASN A 22 -18.96 -23.91 -10.18
C ASN A 22 -17.54 -23.58 -10.70
N VAL A 23 -17.14 -22.32 -10.81
CA VAL A 23 -15.96 -21.90 -11.59
C VAL A 23 -14.78 -21.46 -10.71
N VAL A 24 -14.99 -20.60 -9.72
CA VAL A 24 -13.89 -19.89 -9.03
C VAL A 24 -13.12 -20.78 -8.07
N ILE A 25 -13.81 -21.51 -7.19
CA ILE A 25 -13.18 -22.30 -6.12
C ILE A 25 -12.43 -23.53 -6.66
N PRO A 26 -12.96 -24.32 -7.63
CA PRO A 26 -12.21 -25.48 -8.16
C PRO A 26 -10.90 -25.08 -8.84
N TRP A 27 -10.94 -24.05 -9.70
CA TRP A 27 -9.75 -23.61 -10.43
C TRP A 27 -8.63 -23.08 -9.52
N LEU A 28 -8.98 -22.26 -8.51
CA LEU A 28 -8.01 -21.81 -7.51
C LEU A 28 -7.40 -22.98 -6.71
N LEU A 29 -8.20 -24.01 -6.40
CA LEU A 29 -7.73 -25.18 -5.66
C LEU A 29 -6.74 -26.02 -6.49
N ASP A 30 -7.10 -26.32 -7.74
CA ASP A 30 -6.27 -27.12 -8.65
C ASP A 30 -4.91 -26.43 -8.91
N ALA A 31 -4.94 -25.12 -9.20
CA ALA A 31 -3.72 -24.31 -9.38
C ALA A 31 -2.84 -24.24 -8.12
N CYS A 32 -3.44 -24.17 -6.92
CA CYS A 32 -2.68 -24.21 -5.68
C CYS A 32 -2.02 -25.58 -5.44
N THR A 33 -2.67 -26.69 -5.84
CA THR A 33 -2.08 -28.03 -5.68
C THR A 33 -0.85 -28.28 -6.55
N GLU A 34 -0.82 -27.78 -7.78
CA GLU A 34 0.34 -27.93 -8.67
C GLU A 34 1.56 -27.14 -8.14
N LEU A 35 1.34 -25.93 -7.63
CA LEU A 35 2.39 -25.06 -7.09
C LEU A 35 3.04 -25.59 -5.81
N VAL A 36 2.30 -26.30 -4.95
CA VAL A 36 2.85 -26.93 -3.73
C VAL A 36 3.84 -28.06 -4.04
N VAL A 37 3.67 -28.76 -5.17
CA VAL A 37 4.63 -29.78 -5.61
C VAL A 37 5.95 -29.15 -6.07
N ALA A 38 5.90 -27.97 -6.70
CA ALA A 38 7.08 -27.28 -7.22
C ALA A 38 8.03 -26.74 -6.13
N GLN A 39 7.56 -26.43 -4.92
CA GLN A 39 8.39 -25.80 -3.87
C GLN A 39 9.25 -26.77 -3.03
N GLN A 40 9.31 -28.06 -3.37
CA GLN A 40 10.05 -29.07 -2.59
C GLN A 40 11.57 -29.14 -2.89
N HIS A 41 12.20 -28.09 -3.42
CA HIS A 41 13.55 -28.20 -3.98
C HIS A 41 14.50 -26.98 -3.87
N GLU A 42 14.52 -26.27 -2.73
CA GLU A 42 15.62 -25.32 -2.44
C GLU A 42 15.98 -25.23 -0.93
N PRO A 43 17.26 -25.17 -0.53
CA PRO A 43 17.69 -25.19 0.88
C PRO A 43 17.95 -23.79 1.50
N PRO A 44 17.74 -23.59 2.82
CA PRO A 44 17.78 -22.26 3.45
C PRO A 44 19.08 -21.88 4.20
N SER A 45 19.32 -20.57 4.32
CA SER A 45 20.24 -19.88 5.24
C SER A 45 19.83 -18.39 5.31
N GLY A 46 19.93 -17.62 6.40
CA GLY A 46 20.33 -17.87 7.79
C GLY A 46 20.35 -16.54 8.57
N ALA A 47 19.94 -16.52 9.84
CA ALA A 47 19.84 -15.33 10.73
C ALA A 47 20.60 -15.60 12.07
N PRO A 48 20.99 -14.62 12.93
CA PRO A 48 20.15 -13.54 13.52
C PRO A 48 20.91 -12.17 13.64
N GLU A 49 20.69 -11.16 14.51
CA GLU A 49 19.82 -10.94 15.70
C GLU A 49 19.59 -9.43 16.02
N ASN A 50 18.56 -9.13 16.84
CA ASN A 50 18.35 -8.04 17.83
C ASN A 50 19.20 -6.73 17.85
N ASN A 51 18.50 -5.60 18.14
CA ASN A 51 18.66 -4.91 19.44
C ASN A 51 17.55 -3.89 19.78
N THR A 52 17.25 -3.75 21.08
CA THR A 52 16.16 -2.94 21.66
C THR A 52 16.59 -1.53 22.07
N ARG A 53 15.70 -0.53 22.03
CA ARG A 53 15.76 0.69 22.87
C ARG A 53 14.40 1.39 23.03
N THR A 54 14.35 2.40 23.90
CA THR A 54 13.15 2.69 24.71
C THR A 54 12.72 4.16 24.68
N SER A 55 11.40 4.38 24.60
CA SER A 55 10.62 5.49 25.19
C SER A 55 11.10 6.95 25.10
N THR A 56 10.23 7.81 24.56
CA THR A 56 9.59 8.93 25.32
C THR A 56 8.34 9.41 24.59
N ALA A 57 7.37 9.98 25.33
CA ALA A 57 6.16 10.59 24.78
C ALA A 57 6.11 12.08 25.11
N CYS A 58 5.56 12.90 24.21
CA CYS A 58 5.31 14.33 24.40
C CYS A 58 3.98 14.75 23.73
N ALA A 59 3.36 15.81 24.24
CA ALA A 59 1.97 16.15 23.95
C ALA A 59 1.74 16.74 22.54
N ALA A 60 0.58 16.45 21.97
CA ALA A 60 0.10 17.05 20.72
C ALA A 60 -0.49 18.44 20.97
N HIS A 61 -0.23 19.38 20.05
CA HIS A 61 -0.98 20.64 19.94
C HIS A 61 -2.27 20.42 19.14
N ALA A 62 -3.25 21.31 19.30
CA ALA A 62 -4.51 21.27 18.57
C ALA A 62 -4.31 21.51 17.06
N PRO A 63 -5.14 20.92 16.18
CA PRO A 63 -5.05 21.13 14.73
C PRO A 63 -5.40 22.57 14.33
N VAL A 64 -4.70 23.07 13.32
CA VAL A 64 -4.89 24.40 12.71
C VAL A 64 -6.19 24.40 11.88
N SER A 65 -6.91 25.52 11.82
CA SER A 65 -8.19 25.61 11.11
C SER A 65 -8.02 26.19 9.70
N ALA A 66 -8.92 25.86 8.78
CA ALA A 66 -8.82 26.25 7.36
C ALA A 66 -8.75 27.77 7.12
N SER A 67 -9.22 28.58 8.08
CA SER A 67 -9.10 30.05 8.09
C SER A 67 -7.66 30.57 8.13
N ASP A 68 -6.71 29.80 8.64
CA ASP A 68 -5.32 30.23 8.80
C ASP A 68 -4.51 30.21 7.49
N VAL A 69 -5.11 29.70 6.40
CA VAL A 69 -4.47 29.56 5.06
C VAL A 69 -4.61 30.82 4.21
N GLU A 70 -5.73 31.55 4.31
CA GLU A 70 -6.09 32.64 3.38
C GLU A 70 -5.18 33.88 3.45
N GLY A 71 -4.28 33.96 4.43
CA GLY A 71 -3.35 35.07 4.64
C GLY A 71 -1.86 34.72 4.59
N GLN A 72 -1.48 33.52 4.11
CA GLN A 72 -0.09 33.08 4.05
C GLN A 72 0.39 32.89 2.61
N GLU A 73 1.51 33.53 2.26
CA GLU A 73 2.20 33.28 0.99
C GLU A 73 2.89 31.91 1.05
N LEU A 74 2.64 31.09 0.01
CA LEU A 74 3.14 29.71 -0.10
C LEU A 74 3.90 29.54 -1.41
N VAL A 75 4.99 28.77 -1.38
CA VAL A 75 5.78 28.42 -2.57
C VAL A 75 5.61 26.94 -2.88
N LEU A 76 5.21 26.62 -4.12
CA LEU A 76 5.17 25.27 -4.63
C LEU A 76 6.61 24.77 -4.86
N LEU A 77 6.95 23.61 -4.28
CA LEU A 77 8.26 23.01 -4.36
C LEU A 77 8.38 22.05 -5.55
N ASP A 78 9.49 22.10 -6.28
CA ASP A 78 9.80 21.13 -7.32
C ASP A 78 10.39 19.84 -6.70
N LEU A 79 9.58 18.78 -6.68
CA LEU A 79 9.99 17.45 -6.21
C LEU A 79 10.70 16.61 -7.28
N LEU A 80 10.65 17.01 -8.56
CA LEU A 80 11.24 16.26 -9.68
C LEU A 80 12.74 16.53 -9.80
N HIS A 81 13.18 17.75 -9.47
CA HIS A 81 14.59 18.17 -9.53
C HIS A 81 15.30 18.18 -8.16
N ALA A 82 14.68 17.61 -7.13
CA ALA A 82 15.25 17.53 -5.78
C ALA A 82 16.57 16.71 -5.77
N PRO A 83 17.69 17.26 -5.25
CA PRO A 83 18.99 16.58 -5.30
C PRO A 83 19.04 15.38 -4.35
N GLU A 84 19.74 14.32 -4.75
CA GLU A 84 19.90 13.09 -3.97
C GLU A 84 20.41 13.38 -2.54
N GLY A 85 19.81 12.69 -1.56
CA GLY A 85 20.11 12.89 -0.13
C GLY A 85 19.45 14.12 0.53
N SER A 86 18.78 14.99 -0.23
CA SER A 86 17.97 16.07 0.36
C SER A 86 16.67 15.56 1.01
N TYR A 87 16.09 16.38 1.89
CA TYR A 87 14.76 16.10 2.45
C TYR A 87 13.69 15.96 1.36
N LEU A 88 13.71 16.83 0.35
CA LEU A 88 12.76 16.81 -0.77
C LEU A 88 12.91 15.54 -1.63
N TYR A 89 14.13 15.02 -1.82
CA TYR A 89 14.34 13.75 -2.50
C TYR A 89 13.79 12.56 -1.69
N SER A 90 13.92 12.59 -0.36
CA SER A 90 13.30 11.60 0.53
C SER A 90 11.76 11.66 0.47
N LEU A 91 11.19 12.87 0.51
CA LEU A 91 9.75 13.11 0.37
C LEU A 91 9.23 12.63 -0.99
N ALA A 92 9.91 12.97 -2.08
CA ALA A 92 9.61 12.50 -3.44
C ALA A 92 9.66 10.97 -3.51
N SER A 93 10.70 10.34 -2.95
CA SER A 93 10.87 8.88 -2.91
C SER A 93 9.78 8.15 -2.10
N VAL A 94 9.13 8.83 -1.15
CA VAL A 94 7.98 8.30 -0.40
C VAL A 94 6.68 8.50 -1.19
N MET A 95 6.44 9.70 -1.75
CA MET A 95 5.20 10.02 -2.48
C MET A 95 5.10 9.30 -3.84
N ALA A 96 6.23 9.08 -4.53
CA ALA A 96 6.32 8.36 -5.80
C ALA A 96 5.80 6.91 -5.74
N ARG A 97 5.75 6.31 -4.54
CA ARG A 97 5.17 4.99 -4.31
C ARG A 97 3.68 4.96 -4.64
N VAL A 98 2.96 6.07 -4.41
CA VAL A 98 1.50 6.10 -4.50
C VAL A 98 1.03 6.96 -5.68
N GLU A 99 1.59 8.15 -5.90
CA GLU A 99 1.25 9.04 -7.02
C GLU A 99 2.48 9.42 -7.88
N ASN A 100 2.27 9.86 -9.12
CA ASN A 100 3.34 10.38 -9.98
C ASN A 100 3.72 11.81 -9.53
N LEU A 101 5.01 12.13 -9.43
CA LEU A 101 5.51 13.42 -8.91
C LEU A 101 4.91 14.65 -9.61
N SER A 102 4.55 14.55 -10.89
CA SER A 102 3.84 15.62 -11.63
C SER A 102 2.44 15.97 -11.11
N HIS A 103 1.91 15.19 -10.17
CA HIS A 103 0.64 15.41 -9.49
C HIS A 103 0.80 15.52 -7.96
N VAL A 104 2.03 15.54 -7.44
CA VAL A 104 2.31 15.73 -6.01
C VAL A 104 2.57 17.22 -5.77
N LEU A 105 1.68 17.89 -5.06
CA LEU A 105 1.76 19.34 -4.80
C LEU A 105 2.26 19.60 -3.38
N ALA A 106 3.58 19.73 -3.21
CA ALA A 106 4.21 20.09 -1.95
C ALA A 106 4.42 21.61 -1.85
N TRP A 107 3.91 22.22 -0.79
CA TRP A 107 3.98 23.67 -0.57
C TRP A 107 4.77 23.98 0.71
N ALA A 108 5.72 24.91 0.61
CA ALA A 108 6.41 25.50 1.75
C ALA A 108 5.82 26.87 2.11
N ARG A 109 6.02 27.29 3.36
CA ARG A 109 5.72 28.66 3.80
C ARG A 109 6.75 29.61 3.18
N PHE A 110 6.32 30.73 2.61
CA PHE A 110 7.24 31.73 2.10
C PHE A 110 8.01 32.42 3.24
N ASP A 111 9.31 32.60 3.05
CA ASP A 111 10.22 33.29 3.98
C ASP A 111 11.15 34.20 3.17
N ASP A 112 10.81 35.49 3.14
CA ASP A 112 11.52 36.60 2.46
C ASP A 112 13.04 36.64 2.71
N ARG A 113 13.52 35.93 3.74
CA ARG A 113 14.93 35.91 4.18
C ARG A 113 15.72 34.75 3.58
N ARG A 114 15.11 33.85 2.80
CA ARG A 114 15.78 32.67 2.25
C ARG A 114 15.62 32.58 0.74
N ASP A 115 16.72 32.29 0.06
CA ASP A 115 16.71 31.87 -1.35
C ASP A 115 16.09 30.46 -1.47
N ILE A 116 14.77 30.37 -1.57
CA ILE A 116 14.01 29.12 -1.75
C ILE A 116 14.40 28.41 -3.07
N SER A 117 15.06 29.13 -4.00
CA SER A 117 15.72 28.58 -5.18
C SER A 117 16.87 27.61 -4.87
N LEU A 118 17.50 27.71 -3.70
CA LEU A 118 18.54 26.79 -3.25
C LEU A 118 17.92 25.53 -2.63
N HIS A 119 18.01 24.41 -3.35
CA HIS A 119 17.32 23.17 -3.01
C HIS A 119 17.75 22.55 -1.65
N ASN A 120 18.88 23.01 -1.09
CA ASN A 120 19.40 22.60 0.22
C ASN A 120 19.00 23.56 1.37
N ALA A 121 18.28 24.66 1.10
CA ALA A 121 17.85 25.63 2.11
C ALA A 121 16.52 25.27 2.79
N ILE A 122 15.80 24.28 2.25
CA ILE A 122 14.46 23.87 2.70
C ILE A 122 14.60 22.73 3.71
N SER A 123 14.22 23.01 4.96
CA SER A 123 14.18 22.05 6.07
C SER A 123 12.81 21.39 6.19
N HIS A 124 12.71 20.42 7.10
CA HIS A 124 11.44 19.77 7.46
C HIS A 124 10.42 20.77 8.04
N ASP A 125 10.90 21.82 8.73
CA ASP A 125 10.07 22.86 9.36
C ASP A 125 9.45 23.87 8.38
N ASP A 126 9.92 23.91 7.13
CA ASP A 126 9.49 24.90 6.13
C ASP A 126 8.35 24.38 5.24
N LEU A 127 8.24 23.05 5.12
CA LEU A 127 7.12 22.38 4.46
C LEU A 127 5.83 22.64 5.27
N TYR A 128 4.74 22.95 4.56
CA TYR A 128 3.44 23.22 5.18
C TYR A 128 2.41 22.14 4.85
N ILE A 129 2.22 21.85 3.57
CA ILE A 129 1.13 21.00 3.11
C ILE A 129 1.51 20.26 1.82
N VAL A 130 1.15 18.98 1.73
CA VAL A 130 1.38 18.12 0.55
C VAL A 130 0.03 17.55 0.10
N SER A 131 -0.44 17.97 -1.07
CA SER A 131 -1.70 17.49 -1.65
C SER A 131 -1.47 16.50 -2.80
N LEU A 132 -2.34 15.50 -2.88
CA LEU A 132 -2.37 14.42 -3.86
C LEU A 132 -3.74 14.45 -4.56
N PRO A 133 -3.94 15.33 -5.57
CA PRO A 133 -5.29 15.72 -6.00
C PRO A 133 -6.09 14.60 -6.68
N ARG A 134 -5.44 13.64 -7.35
CA ARG A 134 -6.15 12.50 -7.95
C ARG A 134 -6.67 11.53 -6.88
N LEU A 135 -5.92 11.40 -5.80
CA LEU A 135 -6.26 10.54 -4.66
C LEU A 135 -7.21 11.24 -3.68
N LYS A 136 -7.43 12.56 -3.82
CA LYS A 136 -8.19 13.38 -2.88
C LYS A 136 -7.64 13.25 -1.45
N LEU A 137 -6.32 13.21 -1.32
CA LEU A 137 -5.60 13.13 -0.05
C LEU A 137 -4.81 14.41 0.16
N THR A 138 -4.81 14.92 1.39
CA THR A 138 -3.94 16.05 1.76
C THR A 138 -3.27 15.78 3.11
N PHE A 139 -1.97 16.06 3.18
CA PHE A 139 -1.14 15.90 4.37
C PHE A 139 -0.62 17.25 4.85
N GLU A 140 -0.79 17.54 6.14
CA GLU A 140 -0.27 18.73 6.82
C GLU A 140 1.03 18.39 7.55
N ALA A 141 2.06 19.23 7.40
CA ALA A 141 3.30 19.10 8.14
C ALA A 141 3.13 19.69 9.56
N ARG A 142 2.99 18.82 10.56
CA ARG A 142 2.84 19.22 11.97
C ARG A 142 4.10 18.85 12.76
N ARG A 143 4.60 19.79 13.55
CA ARG A 143 5.72 19.53 14.49
C ARG A 143 5.20 18.86 15.76
N VAL A 144 5.72 17.67 16.06
CA VAL A 144 5.33 16.88 17.24
C VAL A 144 6.59 16.54 18.03
N GLY A 145 6.83 17.34 19.08
CA GLY A 145 8.11 17.33 19.80
C GLY A 145 9.24 17.89 18.95
N GLU A 146 10.32 17.12 18.81
CA GLU A 146 11.52 17.55 18.08
C GLU A 146 11.40 17.36 16.55
N ALA A 147 10.52 16.44 16.10
CA ALA A 147 10.38 16.06 14.69
C ALA A 147 9.11 16.65 14.03
N VAL A 148 9.19 16.89 12.72
CA VAL A 148 8.03 17.20 11.87
C VAL A 148 7.48 15.91 11.26
N ARG A 149 6.16 15.76 11.25
CA ARG A 149 5.45 14.59 10.71
C ARG A 149 4.33 15.05 9.78
N LEU A 150 4.12 14.31 8.69
CA LEU A 150 3.04 14.57 7.74
C LEU A 150 1.76 13.85 8.21
N TYR A 151 0.86 14.58 8.85
CA TYR A 151 -0.45 14.11 9.28
C TYR A 151 -1.45 14.17 8.13
N SER A 152 -2.31 13.17 7.99
CA SER A 152 -3.46 13.28 7.08
C SER A 152 -4.45 14.31 7.63
N ILE A 153 -5.01 15.13 6.74
CA ILE A 153 -6.16 16.00 7.05
C ILE A 153 -7.45 15.17 6.99
N ASP A 154 -7.52 14.21 6.07
CA ASP A 154 -8.69 13.37 5.79
C ASP A 154 -8.90 12.26 6.84
N HIS A 155 -7.81 11.78 7.47
CA HIS A 155 -7.84 10.74 8.51
C HIS A 155 -7.21 11.25 9.81
N ALA A 156 -8.03 11.39 10.86
CA ALA A 156 -7.59 11.89 12.16
C ALA A 156 -6.47 11.04 12.77
N ASP A 157 -5.52 11.71 13.43
CA ASP A 157 -4.35 11.17 14.15
C ASP A 157 -3.35 10.30 13.34
N LEU A 158 -3.64 9.96 12.09
CA LEU A 158 -2.72 9.23 11.21
C LEU A 158 -1.64 10.13 10.60
N PHE A 159 -0.38 9.73 10.74
CA PHE A 159 0.77 10.36 10.09
C PHE A 159 1.60 9.37 9.27
N ILE A 160 2.27 9.84 8.21
CA ILE A 160 3.15 9.02 7.39
C ILE A 160 4.39 8.62 8.21
N THR A 161 4.68 7.31 8.26
CA THR A 161 5.93 6.75 8.76
C THR A 161 6.67 5.97 7.66
N ASN A 162 7.99 5.88 7.81
CA ASN A 162 8.85 5.00 7.00
C ASN A 162 9.68 4.07 7.91
N GLU A 163 9.23 3.84 9.14
CA GLU A 163 9.72 2.76 10.00
C GLU A 163 9.45 1.41 9.33
N ARG A 164 10.47 0.53 9.32
CA ARG A 164 10.46 -0.73 8.55
C ARG A 164 11.09 -1.86 9.34
N ASP A 165 10.40 -2.33 10.38
CA ASP A 165 10.73 -3.58 11.04
C ASP A 165 10.60 -4.77 10.08
N ALA A 166 11.28 -5.88 10.38
CA ALA A 166 11.20 -7.11 9.59
C ALA A 166 9.74 -7.58 9.38
N MET A 167 8.91 -7.49 10.43
CA MET A 167 7.50 -7.88 10.37
C MET A 167 6.67 -6.96 9.47
N THR A 168 6.86 -5.64 9.56
CA THR A 168 6.19 -4.68 8.64
C THR A 168 6.67 -4.85 7.21
N THR A 169 7.93 -5.23 7.01
CA THR A 169 8.51 -5.49 5.69
C THR A 169 7.93 -6.76 5.06
N GLN A 170 7.74 -7.83 5.84
CA GLN A 170 7.02 -9.03 5.41
C GLN A 170 5.55 -8.72 5.09
N LEU A 171 4.87 -7.93 5.92
CA LEU A 171 3.48 -7.51 5.71
C LEU A 171 3.32 -6.70 4.41
N LEU A 172 4.26 -5.80 4.12
CA LEU A 172 4.26 -4.92 2.93
C LEU A 172 4.88 -5.56 1.68
N ALA A 173 5.47 -6.76 1.78
CA ALA A 173 5.97 -7.50 0.63
C ALA A 173 4.83 -7.80 -0.35
N GLY A 174 4.96 -7.36 -1.61
CA GLY A 174 3.91 -7.44 -2.63
C GLY A 174 2.97 -6.23 -2.70
N ILE A 175 3.12 -5.25 -1.79
CA ILE A 175 2.45 -3.95 -1.89
C ILE A 175 3.51 -2.83 -1.81
N PRO A 176 4.48 -2.77 -2.77
CA PRO A 176 5.52 -1.74 -2.76
C PRO A 176 4.95 -0.33 -2.94
N HIS A 177 3.83 -0.22 -3.65
CA HIS A 177 3.10 1.02 -3.94
C HIS A 177 2.17 1.40 -2.78
N SER A 178 2.74 1.62 -1.59
CA SER A 178 1.99 1.97 -0.39
C SER A 178 2.70 3.00 0.50
N LEU A 179 1.88 3.74 1.25
CA LEU A 179 2.31 4.50 2.43
C LEU A 179 1.95 3.72 3.69
N LEU A 180 2.89 3.65 4.63
CA LEU A 180 2.60 3.19 5.98
C LEU A 180 2.21 4.42 6.80
N LEU A 181 0.99 4.42 7.33
CA LEU A 181 0.51 5.41 8.28
C LEU A 181 0.60 4.83 9.69
N SER A 182 0.87 5.67 10.68
CA SER A 182 0.87 5.32 12.10
C SER A 182 0.04 6.32 12.89
N SER A 183 -0.58 5.86 13.97
CA SER A 183 -1.34 6.66 14.93
C SER A 183 -0.46 7.07 16.12
N SER A 184 -0.91 8.04 16.92
CA SER A 184 -0.33 8.38 18.22
C SER A 184 -0.28 7.19 19.20
N ASN A 185 -1.14 6.17 18.98
CA ASN A 185 -1.19 4.91 19.73
C ASN A 185 -0.25 3.80 19.20
N ASN A 186 0.61 4.09 18.21
CA ASN A 186 1.40 3.10 17.44
C ASN A 186 0.55 2.05 16.69
N GLU A 187 -0.72 2.34 16.43
CA GLU A 187 -1.55 1.55 15.51
C GLU A 187 -1.17 1.91 14.06
N PHE A 188 -0.88 0.90 13.23
CA PHE A 188 -0.50 1.11 11.83
C PHE A 188 -1.68 0.92 10.88
N SER A 189 -1.66 1.63 9.76
CA SER A 189 -2.58 1.43 8.63
C SER A 189 -1.83 1.57 7.30
N VAL A 190 -2.09 0.68 6.35
CA VAL A 190 -1.45 0.71 5.03
C VAL A 190 -2.37 1.40 4.04
N LEU A 191 -1.94 2.52 3.47
CA LEU A 191 -2.65 3.23 2.42
C LEU A 191 -2.11 2.79 1.06
N VAL A 192 -3.02 2.33 0.18
CA VAL A 192 -2.72 1.78 -1.14
C VAL A 192 -3.60 2.48 -2.18
N PRO A 193 -3.08 2.98 -3.31
CA PRO A 193 -3.88 3.63 -4.34
C PRO A 193 -4.70 2.58 -5.12
N ALA A 194 -5.92 2.89 -5.53
CA ALA A 194 -6.81 2.00 -6.28
C ALA A 194 -6.58 2.14 -7.79
N VAL A 195 -5.44 1.64 -8.27
CA VAL A 195 -4.91 1.84 -9.64
C VAL A 195 -4.57 0.46 -10.22
N PRO A 196 -4.82 0.16 -11.52
CA PRO A 196 -4.69 -1.20 -12.03
C PRO A 196 -3.22 -1.68 -11.96
N PRO A 197 -2.94 -2.78 -11.24
CA PRO A 197 -1.60 -3.35 -11.16
C PRO A 197 -1.32 -4.25 -12.37
N ILE A 198 -0.15 -4.07 -12.96
CA ILE A 198 0.37 -4.86 -14.08
C ILE A 198 1.68 -5.51 -13.64
N ARG A 199 1.83 -6.83 -13.85
CA ARG A 199 3.11 -7.53 -13.73
C ARG A 199 3.78 -7.51 -15.12
N PRO A 200 4.90 -6.79 -15.34
CA PRO A 200 5.55 -6.72 -16.65
C PRO A 200 6.27 -8.04 -16.99
N GLU A 201 6.18 -8.47 -18.25
CA GLU A 201 6.93 -9.62 -18.77
C GLU A 201 8.42 -9.25 -18.97
N VAL A 202 9.26 -9.53 -17.97
CA VAL A 202 10.72 -9.31 -18.04
C VAL A 202 11.42 -10.57 -18.54
N LEU A 203 11.91 -10.57 -19.78
CA LEU A 203 12.48 -11.75 -20.44
C LEU A 203 13.67 -12.40 -19.71
N SER A 204 14.43 -11.65 -18.91
CA SER A 204 15.52 -12.17 -18.09
C SER A 204 15.07 -12.77 -16.74
N VAL A 205 13.85 -12.47 -16.29
CA VAL A 205 13.28 -12.90 -15.01
C VAL A 205 11.78 -13.20 -15.19
N PRO A 206 11.41 -14.33 -15.83
CA PRO A 206 9.99 -14.68 -16.07
C PRO A 206 9.20 -14.85 -14.76
N PHE A 207 9.89 -15.17 -13.66
CA PHE A 207 9.31 -15.25 -12.33
C PHE A 207 9.39 -13.94 -11.52
N SER A 208 9.55 -12.78 -12.16
CA SER A 208 9.43 -11.49 -11.46
C SER A 208 8.07 -11.37 -10.78
N THR A 209 8.06 -10.77 -9.58
CA THR A 209 6.86 -10.39 -8.84
C THR A 209 6.73 -8.88 -8.70
N GLU A 210 7.59 -8.12 -9.40
CA GLU A 210 7.50 -6.67 -9.47
C GLU A 210 6.17 -6.25 -10.10
N LEU A 211 5.50 -5.27 -9.48
CA LEU A 211 4.23 -4.71 -9.94
C LEU A 211 4.45 -3.27 -10.39
N VAL A 212 3.82 -2.89 -11.50
CA VAL A 212 3.79 -1.52 -12.02
C VAL A 212 2.34 -1.07 -12.06
N LEU A 213 2.04 0.11 -11.53
CA LEU A 213 0.70 0.68 -11.52
C LEU A 213 0.46 1.56 -12.75
N ASP A 214 -0.47 1.19 -13.63
CA ASP A 214 -0.84 2.05 -14.76
C ASP A 214 -1.81 3.14 -14.32
N ARG A 215 -1.24 4.31 -13.98
CA ARG A 215 -1.98 5.52 -13.61
C ARG A 215 -2.66 6.22 -14.80
N SER A 216 -2.67 5.62 -15.99
CA SER A 216 -3.19 6.19 -17.25
C SER A 216 -4.56 5.66 -17.65
N ASP A 217 -4.99 4.50 -17.13
CA ASP A 217 -6.26 3.89 -17.53
C ASP A 217 -7.47 4.69 -17.03
N LYS A 218 -8.15 5.35 -17.99
CA LYS A 218 -9.35 6.12 -17.74
C LYS A 218 -10.55 5.24 -17.40
N ALA A 219 -10.66 4.05 -18.00
CA ALA A 219 -11.78 3.15 -17.77
C ALA A 219 -11.79 2.66 -16.32
N TRP A 220 -10.65 2.18 -15.82
CA TRP A 220 -10.48 1.86 -14.40
C TRP A 220 -10.79 3.07 -13.50
N SER A 221 -10.20 4.25 -13.77
CA SER A 221 -10.42 5.45 -12.95
C SER A 221 -11.86 5.97 -12.94
N SER A 222 -12.70 5.53 -13.88
CA SER A 222 -14.14 5.88 -13.96
C SER A 222 -15.06 4.81 -13.36
N ALA A 223 -14.55 3.61 -13.10
CA ALA A 223 -15.28 2.50 -12.52
C ALA A 223 -15.02 2.30 -11.02
N VAL A 224 -13.87 2.81 -10.53
CA VAL A 224 -13.50 2.90 -9.12
C VAL A 224 -14.28 4.01 -8.42
N GLU A 225 -14.87 3.69 -7.27
CA GLU A 225 -15.55 4.68 -6.41
C GLU A 225 -14.56 5.39 -5.47
N ASN A 226 -13.58 4.64 -4.93
CA ASN A 226 -12.65 5.10 -3.90
C ASN A 226 -11.21 5.11 -4.43
N PRO A 227 -10.56 6.27 -4.63
CA PRO A 227 -9.27 6.34 -5.32
C PRO A 227 -8.08 5.76 -4.53
N TYR A 228 -8.26 5.45 -3.26
CA TYR A 228 -7.33 4.72 -2.42
C TYR A 228 -8.09 3.83 -1.43
N TYR A 229 -7.40 2.81 -0.93
CA TYR A 229 -7.85 1.94 0.15
C TYR A 229 -6.93 2.09 1.36
N LEU A 230 -7.53 2.12 2.55
CA LEU A 230 -6.84 2.12 3.84
C LEU A 230 -7.09 0.76 4.51
N TYR A 231 -6.00 0.05 4.80
CA TYR A 231 -6.03 -1.26 5.44
C TYR A 231 -5.43 -1.17 6.84
N PRO A 232 -6.23 -1.17 7.91
CA PRO A 232 -5.72 -1.26 9.28
C PRO A 232 -4.87 -2.52 9.47
N VAL A 233 -3.73 -2.37 10.15
CA VAL A 233 -2.84 -3.47 10.51
C VAL A 233 -3.26 -4.03 11.86
N HIS A 234 -3.39 -5.34 12.00
CA HIS A 234 -3.62 -5.92 13.33
C HIS A 234 -2.41 -5.70 14.26
N ILE A 235 -2.65 -5.54 15.57
CA ILE A 235 -1.62 -5.36 16.59
C ILE A 235 -0.54 -6.47 16.65
N SER A 236 -0.74 -7.63 16.01
CA SER A 236 0.30 -8.66 15.83
C SER A 236 1.17 -8.46 14.58
N LEU A 237 0.98 -7.38 13.82
CA LEU A 237 1.63 -7.02 12.56
C LEU A 237 1.57 -8.09 11.44
N SER A 238 0.68 -9.09 11.57
CA SER A 238 0.68 -10.30 10.74
C SER A 238 -0.43 -10.40 9.69
N PHE A 239 -1.35 -9.43 9.65
CA PHE A 239 -2.41 -9.36 8.63
C PHE A 239 -3.01 -7.95 8.52
N LEU A 240 -3.69 -7.71 7.40
CA LEU A 240 -4.38 -6.47 7.05
C LEU A 240 -5.89 -6.68 7.11
N TYR A 241 -6.63 -5.68 7.58
CA TYR A 241 -8.09 -5.65 7.55
C TYR A 241 -8.62 -4.92 6.31
N SER A 242 -9.54 -5.54 5.60
CA SER A 242 -10.35 -4.92 4.53
C SER A 242 -11.67 -4.41 5.11
N THR A 243 -12.02 -3.14 4.86
CA THR A 243 -13.27 -2.51 5.33
C THR A 243 -14.44 -2.68 4.37
N THR A 244 -14.17 -2.93 3.08
CA THR A 244 -15.17 -3.15 2.01
C THR A 244 -14.82 -4.37 1.16
N LEU A 245 -15.80 -4.96 0.48
CA LEU A 245 -15.59 -6.09 -0.45
C LEU A 245 -14.65 -5.70 -1.61
N ALA A 246 -14.82 -4.52 -2.20
CA ALA A 246 -13.89 -3.95 -3.17
C ALA A 246 -12.44 -3.87 -2.63
N SER A 247 -12.24 -3.39 -1.40
CA SER A 247 -10.92 -3.35 -0.77
C SER A 247 -10.32 -4.76 -0.56
N ALA A 248 -11.17 -5.75 -0.23
CA ALA A 248 -10.75 -7.14 -0.04
C ALA A 248 -10.33 -7.80 -1.37
N LEU A 249 -11.13 -7.61 -2.43
CA LEU A 249 -10.82 -8.08 -3.79
C LEU A 249 -9.54 -7.44 -4.33
N TYR A 250 -9.34 -6.14 -4.10
CA TYR A 250 -8.12 -5.44 -4.53
C TYR A 250 -6.87 -5.90 -3.76
N LEU A 251 -7.00 -6.20 -2.46
CA LEU A 251 -5.92 -6.79 -1.68
C LEU A 251 -5.59 -8.22 -2.15
N VAL A 252 -6.61 -9.04 -2.41
CA VAL A 252 -6.45 -10.39 -2.99
C VAL A 252 -5.73 -10.33 -4.33
N LEU A 253 -6.11 -9.41 -5.22
CA LEU A 253 -5.44 -9.16 -6.50
C LEU A 253 -3.95 -8.85 -6.32
N LEU A 254 -3.58 -7.93 -5.43
CA LEU A 254 -2.18 -7.57 -5.18
C LEU A 254 -1.37 -8.75 -4.63
N ARG A 255 -1.91 -9.51 -3.67
CA ARG A 255 -1.26 -10.71 -3.11
C ARG A 255 -1.09 -11.81 -4.17
N TYR A 256 -2.09 -12.00 -5.02
CA TYR A 256 -2.06 -12.95 -6.14
C TYR A 256 -1.00 -12.57 -7.18
N LEU A 257 -0.93 -11.29 -7.59
CA LEU A 257 0.08 -10.83 -8.53
C LEU A 257 1.51 -10.88 -7.97
N ASN A 258 1.69 -10.78 -6.64
CA ASN A 258 2.98 -11.05 -5.98
C ASN A 258 3.22 -12.55 -5.65
N ARG A 259 2.42 -13.48 -6.18
CA ARG A 259 2.50 -14.94 -5.95
C ARG A 259 2.43 -15.38 -4.48
N GLN A 260 1.81 -14.57 -3.60
CA GLN A 260 1.59 -14.89 -2.18
C GLN A 260 0.33 -15.73 -1.99
N TYR A 261 0.26 -16.89 -2.65
CA TYR A 261 -0.95 -17.72 -2.70
C TYR A 261 -1.45 -18.17 -1.31
N ALA A 262 -0.56 -18.36 -0.33
CA ALA A 262 -0.92 -18.66 1.05
C ALA A 262 -1.76 -17.54 1.71
N GLU A 263 -1.40 -16.27 1.49
CA GLU A 263 -2.15 -15.11 1.99
C GLU A 263 -3.43 -14.88 1.17
N VAL A 264 -3.42 -15.17 -0.14
CA VAL A 264 -4.64 -15.19 -0.96
C VAL A 264 -5.65 -16.16 -0.38
N VAL A 265 -5.26 -17.42 -0.09
CA VAL A 265 -6.16 -18.44 0.48
C VAL A 265 -6.73 -18.02 1.83
N ARG A 266 -5.94 -17.31 2.67
CA ARG A 266 -6.42 -16.75 3.95
C ARG A 266 -7.45 -15.62 3.78
N LEU A 267 -7.45 -14.94 2.63
CA LEU A 267 -8.38 -13.86 2.28
C LEU A 267 -9.58 -14.31 1.42
N VAL A 268 -9.60 -15.54 0.89
CA VAL A 268 -10.75 -16.04 0.09
C VAL A 268 -12.06 -16.03 0.91
N ASP A 269 -12.00 -16.37 2.20
CA ASP A 269 -13.17 -16.34 3.10
C ASP A 269 -13.66 -14.90 3.43
N THR A 270 -12.94 -13.82 3.02
CA THR A 270 -13.42 -12.42 3.19
C THR A 270 -14.02 -11.81 1.92
N ILE A 271 -13.80 -12.42 0.74
CA ILE A 271 -14.37 -11.96 -0.54
C ILE A 271 -15.63 -12.73 -0.96
N SER A 272 -16.09 -13.68 -0.16
CA SER A 272 -17.34 -14.41 -0.42
C SER A 272 -18.56 -13.53 -0.10
N SER A 273 -19.28 -13.12 -1.15
CA SER A 273 -20.58 -12.42 -1.02
C SER A 273 -21.63 -13.06 -1.91
N ASP A 274 -22.88 -13.09 -1.41
CA ASP A 274 -24.07 -13.49 -2.16
C ASP A 274 -24.77 -12.29 -2.86
N THR A 275 -24.18 -11.09 -2.78
CA THR A 275 -24.70 -9.87 -3.44
C THR A 275 -24.32 -9.80 -4.92
N MET A 276 -25.02 -8.95 -5.68
CA MET A 276 -24.51 -8.49 -6.97
C MET A 276 -23.26 -7.62 -6.72
N LEU A 277 -22.23 -7.80 -7.55
CA LEU A 277 -20.97 -7.05 -7.47
C LEU A 277 -21.13 -5.65 -8.08
N THR A 278 -20.39 -4.68 -7.56
CA THR A 278 -20.27 -3.33 -8.17
C THR A 278 -19.41 -3.36 -9.44
N SER A 279 -19.37 -2.24 -10.17
CA SER A 279 -18.47 -2.08 -11.33
C SER A 279 -17.00 -2.23 -10.96
N GLU A 280 -16.59 -1.70 -9.81
CA GLU A 280 -15.21 -1.78 -9.32
C GLU A 280 -14.83 -3.23 -8.95
N GLU A 281 -15.71 -3.91 -8.22
CA GLU A 281 -15.52 -5.30 -7.79
C GLU A 281 -15.46 -6.24 -9.00
N LEU A 282 -16.34 -6.02 -9.98
CA LEU A 282 -16.39 -6.80 -11.22
C LEU A 282 -15.17 -6.55 -12.10
N HIS A 283 -14.70 -5.31 -12.25
CA HIS A 283 -13.45 -5.02 -12.97
C HIS A 283 -12.22 -5.60 -12.25
N THR A 284 -12.18 -5.55 -10.93
CA THR A 284 -11.10 -6.15 -10.12
C THR A 284 -11.07 -7.67 -10.31
N LEU A 285 -12.23 -8.34 -10.26
CA LEU A 285 -12.35 -9.78 -10.50
C LEU A 285 -12.03 -10.18 -11.95
N GLN A 286 -12.38 -9.34 -12.93
CA GLN A 286 -11.95 -9.51 -14.32
C GLN A 286 -10.43 -9.42 -14.45
N LEU A 287 -9.76 -8.52 -13.70
CA LEU A 287 -8.30 -8.37 -13.74
C LEU A 287 -7.56 -9.53 -13.04
N ILE A 288 -8.16 -10.17 -12.02
CA ILE A 288 -7.67 -11.44 -11.45
C ILE A 288 -7.77 -12.59 -12.48
N THR A 289 -8.87 -12.64 -13.23
CA THR A 289 -9.15 -13.72 -14.20
C THR A 289 -8.58 -13.47 -15.61
N ALA A 290 -7.92 -12.33 -15.84
CA ALA A 290 -7.40 -11.96 -17.15
C ALA A 290 -6.05 -12.62 -17.48
N ARG A 291 -6.01 -13.36 -18.59
CA ARG A 291 -4.77 -13.89 -19.22
C ARG A 291 -3.70 -12.86 -19.63
N LYS A 292 -3.89 -11.57 -19.34
CA LYS A 292 -2.85 -10.53 -19.46
C LYS A 292 -2.03 -10.34 -18.18
N THR A 293 -2.56 -10.75 -17.03
CA THR A 293 -1.98 -10.53 -15.70
C THR A 293 -1.63 -11.85 -15.01
N SER A 294 -2.31 -12.94 -15.35
CA SER A 294 -2.11 -14.29 -14.78
C SER A 294 -1.45 -15.28 -15.75
N ARG A 295 -0.40 -14.87 -16.47
CA ARG A 295 0.45 -15.77 -17.29
C ARG A 295 1.44 -16.60 -16.46
N ASP A 296 0.94 -17.19 -15.39
CA ASP A 296 1.55 -18.34 -14.73
C ASP A 296 1.04 -19.64 -15.43
N GLU A 297 0.94 -19.63 -16.77
CA GLU A 297 0.65 -20.78 -17.64
C GLU A 297 2.00 -21.32 -18.20
N HIS A 298 2.26 -22.63 -18.06
CA HIS A 298 3.47 -23.33 -18.53
C HIS A 298 3.10 -24.65 -19.23
#